data_AF-A0A428NEF7-F1
#
_entry.id   AF-A0A428NEF7-F1
#
_cell.length_a   1.000
_cell.length_b   1.000
_cell.length_c   1.000
_cell.angle_alpha   90.00
_cell.angle_beta   90.00
_cell.angle_gamma   90.00
#
_symmetry.space_group_name_H-M   'P 1'
#
loop_
_entity.id
_entity.type
_entity.pdbx_description
1 polymer ?
#
loop_
_entity_poly.entity_id
_entity_poly.type
_entity_poly.pdbx_seq_one_letter_code
_entity_poly.pdbx_strand_id
1 'polypeptide(L)'
;MTFSFDPTAKDFHPVGTQAETLDLPDPDHASTYDDAEISQVERGGQYAITTYLKENGWESSKGDAHFNKQRRIADEPTEKDARFFYNMMHKIGRDMDKATRAFDLSGIKKPTLLDMCMAPGAFVAQVLDKYPNARVRAMSLPLNDGGHRVRLGHRNVAVEFRDVTMLAADMGMQMDDVPESRPEPGSLEFTKAFSNSERFDLILCDGAVRRTHQRTAWRERREATRLTLTQLTIGLEHLNKGGTMVILLHKLDSWPCFSLIRNFRKFSSVQLFKHPQHHRLRSSFYLVAKNIQTNNISAKELISEWKEKYKVATVGTDEEYSRVLKISSQDVQVALEEFGEEFIVMGRKIWKLQAESLANASFMKSEGGSEDN
;
A
#
# COMPACT_ATOMS: atom_id res chain seq x y z
N MET A 1 19.46 -39.49 -17.41
CA MET A 1 19.01 -39.94 -16.09
C MET A 1 17.87 -39.03 -15.66
N THR A 2 16.66 -39.50 -15.90
CA THR A 2 15.39 -38.84 -15.56
C THR A 2 14.98 -39.28 -14.16
N PHE A 3 14.92 -38.34 -13.20
CA PHE A 3 14.26 -38.55 -11.93
C PHE A 3 12.89 -37.86 -11.98
N SER A 4 11.82 -38.64 -12.09
CA SER A 4 10.45 -38.20 -11.83
C SER A 4 10.17 -38.39 -10.34
N PHE A 5 9.60 -37.37 -9.71
CA PHE A 5 9.03 -37.51 -8.36
C PHE A 5 7.52 -37.28 -8.49
N ASP A 6 6.75 -38.32 -8.20
CA ASP A 6 5.29 -38.39 -8.26
C ASP A 6 4.78 -38.70 -6.84
N PRO A 7 4.17 -37.76 -6.11
CA PRO A 7 3.64 -38.04 -4.78
C PRO A 7 2.26 -38.68 -4.88
N THR A 8 2.12 -39.89 -4.33
CA THR A 8 0.83 -40.59 -4.19
C THR A 8 0.17 -40.30 -2.84
N ALA A 9 -1.16 -40.40 -2.80
CA ALA A 9 -2.05 -40.00 -1.70
C ALA A 9 -1.97 -40.86 -0.42
N LYS A 10 -0.77 -41.19 0.07
CA LYS A 10 -0.52 -41.83 1.37
C LYS A 10 0.36 -41.01 2.32
N ASP A 11 0.76 -39.79 1.94
CA ASP A 11 1.50 -38.88 2.81
C ASP A 11 0.61 -38.01 3.73
N PHE A 12 -0.69 -38.29 3.78
CA PHE A 12 -1.63 -37.66 4.71
C PHE A 12 -2.50 -38.73 5.36
N HIS A 13 -2.25 -39.06 6.62
CA HIS A 13 -3.23 -39.69 7.50
C HIS A 13 -2.94 -39.37 8.99
N PRO A 14 -3.96 -39.47 9.86
CA PRO A 14 -4.36 -38.39 10.77
C PRO A 14 -3.80 -38.57 12.18
N VAL A 15 -3.60 -37.46 12.89
CA VAL A 15 -3.47 -37.49 14.35
C VAL A 15 -4.80 -37.10 14.95
N GLY A 16 -5.53 -38.12 15.43
CA GLY A 16 -6.69 -37.94 16.29
C GLY A 16 -6.27 -37.55 17.70
N THR A 17 -6.92 -36.50 18.19
CA THR A 17 -7.27 -36.19 19.59
C THR A 17 -6.80 -37.17 20.67
N GLN A 18 -5.94 -36.69 21.56
CA GLN A 18 -6.16 -36.74 23.02
C GLN A 18 -5.58 -35.47 23.65
N ALA A 19 -6.33 -34.94 24.60
CA ALA A 19 -6.22 -33.61 25.18
C ALA A 19 -5.01 -33.47 26.11
N GLU A 20 -4.21 -32.44 25.90
CA GLU A 20 -3.52 -31.73 26.97
C GLU A 20 -3.97 -30.28 26.91
N THR A 21 -4.68 -29.90 27.97
CA THR A 21 -5.22 -28.58 28.29
C THR A 21 -4.08 -27.56 28.39
N LEU A 22 -3.93 -26.75 27.36
CA LEU A 22 -3.32 -25.43 27.44
C LEU A 22 -4.46 -24.45 27.68
N ASP A 23 -4.50 -23.92 28.90
CA ASP A 23 -5.52 -23.00 29.41
C ASP A 23 -5.85 -21.89 28.41
N LEU A 24 -7.07 -21.96 27.90
CA LEU A 24 -7.74 -20.84 27.26
C LEU A 24 -7.99 -19.77 28.33
N PRO A 25 -7.73 -18.48 28.07
CA PRO A 25 -8.13 -17.44 29.02
C PRO A 25 -9.65 -17.50 29.23
N ASP A 26 -9.99 -17.52 30.50
CA ASP A 26 -11.31 -17.57 31.14
C ASP A 26 -12.35 -16.65 30.45
N PRO A 27 -13.52 -17.17 30.03
CA PRO A 27 -14.59 -16.36 29.42
C PRO A 27 -15.29 -15.39 30.39
N ASP A 28 -15.03 -15.46 31.70
CA ASP A 28 -15.72 -14.64 32.71
C ASP A 28 -14.91 -13.47 33.28
N HIS A 29 -13.81 -13.07 32.63
CA HIS A 29 -13.21 -11.73 32.83
C HIS A 29 -13.69 -10.71 31.79
N ALA A 30 -15.01 -10.55 31.73
CA ALA A 30 -15.63 -9.30 31.31
C ALA A 30 -15.53 -8.29 32.47
N SER A 31 -14.55 -7.38 32.41
CA SER A 31 -14.57 -6.01 32.94
C SER A 31 -13.12 -5.50 32.93
N THR A 32 -12.79 -4.32 32.44
CA THR A 32 -13.55 -3.08 32.28
C THR A 32 -13.10 -2.41 30.99
N TYR A 33 -13.93 -2.43 29.93
CA TYR A 33 -13.90 -1.34 28.96
C TYR A 33 -14.41 -0.12 29.72
N ASP A 34 -13.51 0.80 30.04
CA ASP A 34 -13.83 1.99 30.82
C ASP A 34 -14.88 2.80 30.06
N ASP A 35 -15.92 3.26 30.75
CA ASP A 35 -17.10 3.97 30.23
C ASP A 35 -16.74 5.29 29.48
N ALA A 36 -15.45 5.61 29.37
CA ALA A 36 -14.90 6.68 28.54
C ALA A 36 -14.97 6.39 27.03
N GLU A 37 -14.91 5.13 26.58
CA GLU A 37 -14.89 4.79 25.15
C GLU A 37 -16.24 4.96 24.45
N ILE A 38 -17.36 4.85 25.19
CA ILE A 38 -18.71 5.05 24.63
C ILE A 38 -18.94 6.53 24.28
N SER A 39 -18.26 7.48 24.95
CA SER A 39 -18.38 8.91 24.61
C SER A 39 -17.59 9.33 23.35
N GLN A 40 -16.63 8.52 22.88
CA GLN A 40 -15.88 8.79 21.64
C GLN A 40 -16.57 8.25 20.37
N VAL A 41 -17.53 7.34 20.52
CA VAL A 41 -18.37 6.82 19.41
C VAL A 41 -19.10 7.97 18.68
N GLU A 42 -19.42 9.06 19.38
CA GLU A 42 -20.11 10.21 18.78
C GLU A 42 -19.21 11.12 17.92
N ARG A 43 -17.89 11.19 18.17
CA ARG A 43 -16.98 12.06 17.39
C ARG A 43 -16.58 11.47 16.03
N GLY A 44 -16.71 10.14 15.89
CA GLY A 44 -16.25 9.38 14.73
C GLY A 44 -17.26 8.40 14.16
N GLY A 45 -18.58 8.60 14.30
CA GLY A 45 -19.59 7.59 13.98
C GLY A 45 -19.41 6.82 12.66
N GLN A 46 -18.90 7.44 11.58
CA GLN A 46 -18.58 6.72 10.33
C GLN A 46 -17.40 5.74 10.45
N TYR A 47 -16.38 6.07 11.24
CA TYR A 47 -15.29 5.15 11.56
C TYR A 47 -15.81 3.96 12.36
N ALA A 48 -16.56 4.20 13.45
CA ALA A 48 -17.13 3.13 14.28
C ALA A 48 -18.01 2.17 13.46
N ILE A 49 -18.91 2.71 12.62
CA ILE A 49 -19.74 1.91 11.70
C ILE A 49 -18.86 1.11 10.73
N THR A 50 -17.80 1.72 10.17
CA THR A 50 -16.90 1.02 9.25
C THR A 50 -16.17 -0.12 9.95
N THR A 51 -15.70 0.08 11.18
CA THR A 51 -15.02 -0.95 11.98
C THR A 51 -15.95 -2.11 12.27
N TYR A 52 -17.15 -1.83 12.80
CA TYR A 52 -18.17 -2.85 13.03
C TYR A 52 -18.50 -3.65 11.75
N LEU A 53 -18.70 -2.98 10.61
CA LEU A 53 -19.00 -3.67 9.34
C LEU A 53 -17.81 -4.47 8.80
N LYS A 54 -16.57 -4.06 9.07
CA LYS A 54 -15.37 -4.84 8.70
C LYS A 54 -15.30 -6.12 9.52
N GLU A 55 -15.55 -6.06 10.82
CA GLU A 55 -15.54 -7.22 11.73
C GLU A 55 -16.58 -8.27 11.29
N ASN A 56 -17.83 -7.86 11.11
CA ASN A 56 -18.89 -8.73 10.60
C ASN A 56 -18.56 -9.32 9.21
N GLY A 57 -17.91 -8.54 8.35
CA GLY A 57 -17.46 -9.01 7.04
C GLY A 57 -16.35 -10.06 7.10
N TRP A 58 -15.48 -9.99 8.11
CA TRP A 58 -14.41 -10.97 8.33
C TRP A 58 -14.91 -12.29 8.91
N GLU A 59 -15.98 -12.26 9.68
CA GLU A 59 -16.62 -13.46 10.23
C GLU A 59 -17.50 -14.18 9.18
N SER A 60 -17.72 -13.57 8.01
CA SER A 60 -18.52 -14.13 6.92
C SER A 60 -17.70 -15.02 5.99
N SER A 61 -17.99 -16.33 5.98
CA SER A 61 -17.42 -17.28 5.01
C SER A 61 -17.71 -16.91 3.54
N LYS A 62 -18.85 -16.24 3.28
CA LYS A 62 -19.19 -15.68 1.96
C LYS A 62 -18.30 -14.49 1.60
N GLY A 63 -17.90 -13.68 2.60
CA GLY A 63 -16.92 -12.61 2.46
C GLY A 63 -15.55 -13.15 2.05
N ASP A 64 -15.10 -14.22 2.71
CA ASP A 64 -13.86 -14.90 2.35
C ASP A 64 -13.88 -15.45 0.93
N ALA A 65 -14.95 -16.17 0.55
CA ALA A 65 -15.12 -16.68 -0.80
C ALA A 65 -15.12 -15.55 -1.84
N HIS A 66 -15.80 -14.43 -1.55
CA HIS A 66 -15.83 -13.26 -2.42
C HIS A 66 -14.42 -12.68 -2.63
N PHE A 67 -13.68 -12.46 -1.55
CA PHE A 67 -12.35 -11.86 -1.65
C PHE A 67 -11.32 -12.83 -2.24
N ASN A 68 -11.40 -14.13 -1.96
CA ASN A 68 -10.56 -15.16 -2.57
C ASN A 68 -10.75 -15.23 -4.09
N LYS A 69 -12.01 -15.19 -4.56
CA LYS A 69 -12.30 -15.13 -6.00
C LYS A 69 -11.66 -13.90 -6.66
N GLN A 70 -11.79 -12.73 -6.02
CA GLN A 70 -11.19 -11.49 -6.52
C GLN A 70 -9.65 -11.56 -6.55
N ARG A 71 -9.02 -12.16 -5.53
CA ARG A 71 -7.56 -12.36 -5.49
C ARG A 71 -7.10 -13.24 -6.66
N ARG A 72 -7.77 -14.39 -6.89
CA ARG A 72 -7.46 -15.29 -7.99
C ARG A 72 -7.52 -14.60 -9.37
N ILE A 73 -8.57 -13.80 -9.61
CA ILE A 73 -8.72 -13.05 -10.88
C ILE A 73 -7.60 -11.99 -11.04
N ALA A 74 -7.18 -11.36 -9.95
CA ALA A 74 -6.11 -10.37 -9.99
C ALA A 74 -4.71 -11.00 -10.15
N ASP A 75 -4.51 -12.20 -9.61
CA ASP A 75 -3.25 -12.92 -9.65
C ASP A 75 -3.02 -13.56 -11.04
N GLU A 76 -4.07 -14.11 -11.65
CA GLU A 76 -4.05 -14.73 -12.99
C GLU A 76 -5.12 -14.11 -13.91
N PRO A 77 -4.96 -12.84 -14.32
CA PRO A 77 -5.98 -12.17 -15.12
C PRO A 77 -6.01 -12.72 -16.55
N THR A 78 -7.21 -12.97 -17.06
CA THR A 78 -7.38 -13.15 -18.50
C THR A 78 -7.10 -11.83 -19.24
N GLU A 79 -6.90 -11.87 -20.56
CA GLU A 79 -6.78 -10.64 -21.36
C GLU A 79 -8.00 -9.70 -21.23
N LYS A 80 -9.19 -10.26 -21.01
CA LYS A 80 -10.40 -9.48 -20.74
C LYS A 80 -10.32 -8.79 -19.38
N ASP A 81 -9.86 -9.50 -18.35
CA ASP A 81 -9.70 -8.95 -17.00
C ASP A 81 -8.61 -7.87 -16.98
N ALA A 82 -7.49 -8.09 -17.67
CA ALA A 82 -6.42 -7.11 -17.81
C ALA A 82 -6.90 -5.81 -18.49
N ARG A 83 -7.71 -5.92 -19.55
CA ARG A 83 -8.38 -4.75 -20.17
C ARG A 83 -9.33 -4.05 -19.21
N PHE A 84 -10.14 -4.82 -18.48
CA PHE A 84 -11.06 -4.27 -17.51
C PHE A 84 -10.32 -3.50 -16.40
N PHE A 85 -9.28 -4.08 -15.82
CA PHE A 85 -8.46 -3.44 -14.79
C PHE A 85 -7.77 -2.18 -15.31
N TYR A 86 -7.19 -2.23 -16.51
CA TYR A 86 -6.61 -1.03 -17.14
C TYR A 86 -7.62 0.12 -17.26
N ASN A 87 -8.82 -0.18 -17.79
CA ASN A 87 -9.88 0.83 -17.95
C ASN A 87 -10.43 1.32 -16.61
N MET A 88 -10.51 0.45 -15.61
CA MET A 88 -10.92 0.82 -14.25
C MET A 88 -9.92 1.78 -13.61
N MET A 89 -8.61 1.47 -13.69
CA MET A 89 -7.56 2.35 -13.21
C MET A 89 -7.54 3.69 -13.98
N HIS A 90 -7.85 3.65 -15.28
CA HIS A 90 -8.01 4.87 -16.07
C HIS A 90 -9.14 5.77 -15.55
N LYS A 91 -10.28 5.18 -15.16
CA LYS A 91 -11.39 5.94 -14.56
C LYS A 91 -11.01 6.48 -13.18
N ILE A 92 -10.35 5.66 -12.35
CA ILE A 92 -9.89 6.05 -11.02
C ILE A 92 -9.00 7.29 -11.11
N GLY A 93 -7.97 7.28 -11.98
CA GLY A 93 -7.06 8.42 -12.08
C GLY A 93 -7.78 9.69 -12.56
N ARG A 94 -8.74 9.57 -13.49
CA ARG A 94 -9.42 10.73 -14.07
C ARG A 94 -10.29 11.40 -13.02
N ASP A 95 -11.04 10.59 -12.28
CA ASP A 95 -11.92 11.09 -11.23
C ASP A 95 -11.11 11.61 -10.04
N MET A 96 -9.94 11.02 -9.76
CA MET A 96 -8.98 11.53 -8.78
C MET A 96 -8.42 12.89 -9.20
N ASP A 97 -7.93 13.05 -10.44
CA ASP A 97 -7.44 14.34 -10.94
C ASP A 97 -8.55 15.39 -10.91
N LYS A 98 -9.76 15.03 -11.34
CA LYS A 98 -10.91 15.93 -11.28
C LYS A 98 -11.21 16.41 -9.85
N ALA A 99 -11.12 15.53 -8.86
CA ALA A 99 -11.43 15.84 -7.47
C ALA A 99 -10.29 16.56 -6.71
N THR A 100 -9.04 16.31 -7.09
CA THR A 100 -7.87 16.70 -6.28
C THR A 100 -6.84 17.52 -7.05
N ARG A 101 -6.96 17.64 -8.37
CA ARG A 101 -5.94 18.20 -9.26
C ARG A 101 -4.59 17.48 -9.12
N ALA A 102 -4.61 16.18 -8.87
CA ALA A 102 -3.40 15.35 -8.67
C ALA A 102 -2.45 15.39 -9.88
N PHE A 103 -2.97 15.54 -11.09
CA PHE A 103 -2.23 15.57 -12.34
C PHE A 103 -2.24 16.98 -12.95
N ASP A 104 -2.24 18.01 -12.11
CA ASP A 104 -2.11 19.38 -12.57
C ASP A 104 -0.64 19.78 -12.67
N LEU A 105 -0.16 19.88 -13.90
CA LEU A 105 1.19 20.29 -14.27
C LEU A 105 1.15 21.58 -15.11
N SER A 106 0.06 22.35 -14.98
CA SER A 106 -0.10 23.61 -15.68
C SER A 106 1.03 24.59 -15.31
N GLY A 107 1.55 25.29 -16.31
CA GLY A 107 2.70 26.18 -16.15
C GLY A 107 4.07 25.50 -16.25
N ILE A 108 4.14 24.16 -16.24
CA ILE A 108 5.39 23.43 -16.44
C ILE A 108 5.59 23.14 -17.93
N LYS A 109 6.61 23.74 -18.54
CA LYS A 109 6.81 23.68 -20.00
C LYS A 109 7.09 22.26 -20.53
N LYS A 110 7.86 21.47 -19.77
CA LYS A 110 8.22 20.08 -20.11
C LYS A 110 8.15 19.22 -18.85
N PRO A 111 6.94 18.79 -18.44
CA PRO A 111 6.77 18.08 -17.19
C PRO A 111 7.53 16.75 -17.19
N THR A 112 7.96 16.35 -16.01
CA THR A 112 8.67 15.10 -15.75
C THR A 112 7.92 14.25 -14.73
N LEU A 113 7.77 12.97 -15.01
CA LEU A 113 7.01 12.01 -14.19
C LEU A 113 7.91 10.85 -13.78
N LEU A 114 7.78 10.40 -12.53
CA LEU A 114 8.26 9.09 -12.08
C LEU A 114 7.09 8.19 -11.68
N ASP A 115 7.03 6.98 -12.22
CA ASP A 115 6.11 5.93 -11.76
C ASP A 115 6.91 4.66 -11.45
N MET A 116 7.07 4.33 -10.16
CA MET A 116 7.91 3.22 -9.72
C MET A 116 7.23 1.84 -9.81
N CYS A 117 5.93 1.79 -10.10
CA CYS A 117 5.15 0.56 -10.18
C CYS A 117 4.12 0.68 -11.31
N MET A 118 4.61 1.02 -12.50
CA MET A 118 3.79 1.58 -13.56
C MET A 118 2.79 0.61 -14.17
N ALA A 119 3.16 -0.67 -14.36
CA ALA A 119 2.32 -1.59 -15.11
C ALA A 119 0.91 -1.72 -14.50
N PRO A 120 -0.16 -1.53 -15.28
CA PRO A 120 -0.18 -1.54 -16.76
C PRO A 120 -0.03 -0.17 -17.46
N GLY A 121 0.06 0.95 -16.72
CA GLY A 121 0.34 2.30 -17.26
C GLY A 121 -0.84 3.27 -17.28
N ALA A 122 -1.94 2.96 -16.58
CA ALA A 122 -3.19 3.70 -16.71
C ALA A 122 -3.15 5.13 -16.16
N PHE A 123 -2.39 5.41 -15.10
CA PHE A 123 -2.21 6.77 -14.58
C PHE A 123 -1.27 7.59 -15.46
N VAL A 124 -0.16 6.99 -15.91
CA VAL A 124 0.75 7.62 -16.88
C VAL A 124 0.02 8.01 -18.17
N ALA A 125 -0.83 7.13 -18.70
CA ALA A 125 -1.61 7.41 -19.91
C ALA A 125 -2.44 8.69 -19.76
N GLN A 126 -3.11 8.88 -18.62
CA GLN A 126 -3.91 10.08 -18.37
C GLN A 126 -3.08 11.36 -18.25
N VAL A 127 -1.89 11.27 -17.64
CA VAL A 127 -0.96 12.41 -17.59
C VAL A 127 -0.55 12.78 -19.02
N LEU A 128 -0.24 11.80 -19.86
CA LEU A 128 0.16 12.03 -21.26
C LEU A 128 -0.99 12.53 -22.14
N ASP A 129 -2.23 12.12 -21.88
CA ASP A 129 -3.42 12.66 -22.58
C ASP A 129 -3.55 14.17 -22.35
N LYS A 130 -3.18 14.66 -21.16
CA LYS A 130 -3.23 16.07 -20.78
C LYS A 130 -1.96 16.84 -21.15
N TYR A 131 -0.79 16.18 -21.07
CA TYR A 131 0.52 16.74 -21.36
C TYR A 131 1.31 15.81 -22.29
N PRO A 132 1.05 15.84 -23.61
CA PRO A 132 1.67 14.91 -24.56
C PRO A 132 3.20 15.03 -24.66
N ASN A 133 3.77 16.14 -24.19
CA ASN A 133 5.20 16.40 -24.15
C ASN A 133 5.87 16.05 -22.81
N ALA A 134 5.12 15.54 -21.82
CA ALA A 134 5.69 15.10 -20.56
C ALA A 134 6.65 13.92 -20.79
N ARG A 135 7.79 13.95 -20.08
CA ARG A 135 8.76 12.86 -20.05
C ARG A 135 8.47 11.97 -18.86
N VAL A 136 8.40 10.67 -19.10
CA VAL A 136 8.08 9.70 -18.07
C VAL A 136 9.24 8.73 -17.93
N ARG A 137 9.79 8.66 -16.72
CA ARG A 137 10.60 7.53 -16.27
C ARG A 137 9.69 6.60 -15.49
N ALA A 138 9.73 5.32 -15.81
CA ALA A 138 8.89 4.34 -15.18
C ALA A 138 9.68 3.09 -14.83
N MET A 139 9.27 2.45 -13.74
CA MET A 139 9.76 1.14 -13.34
C MET A 139 8.58 0.18 -13.20
N SER A 140 8.81 -1.09 -13.49
CA SER A 140 7.84 -2.15 -13.29
C SER A 140 8.55 -3.44 -12.91
N LEU A 141 7.94 -4.24 -12.05
CA LEU A 141 8.43 -5.57 -11.76
C LEU A 141 8.51 -6.41 -13.06
N PRO A 142 9.60 -7.14 -13.33
CA PRO A 142 9.72 -8.02 -14.49
C PRO A 142 8.61 -9.09 -14.53
N LEU A 143 8.20 -9.51 -15.73
CA LEU A 143 7.16 -10.54 -15.88
C LEU A 143 7.56 -11.87 -15.24
N ASN A 144 8.83 -12.25 -15.35
CA ASN A 144 9.36 -13.50 -14.80
C ASN A 144 9.33 -13.51 -13.25
N ASP A 145 9.36 -12.33 -12.62
CA ASP A 145 9.27 -12.17 -11.17
C ASP A 145 7.80 -11.99 -10.72
N GLY A 146 6.85 -12.30 -11.60
CA GLY A 146 5.43 -12.14 -11.33
C GLY A 146 4.97 -10.70 -11.47
N GLY A 147 5.56 -9.89 -12.36
CA GLY A 147 5.07 -8.56 -12.76
C GLY A 147 3.89 -8.59 -13.74
N HIS A 148 3.34 -7.41 -14.08
CA HIS A 148 2.26 -7.28 -15.07
C HIS A 148 2.80 -6.77 -16.41
N ARG A 149 2.11 -7.09 -17.51
CA ARG A 149 2.44 -6.53 -18.83
C ARG A 149 2.17 -5.02 -18.83
N VAL A 150 3.14 -4.27 -19.33
CA VAL A 150 2.94 -2.86 -19.67
C VAL A 150 2.03 -2.78 -20.88
N ARG A 151 0.98 -1.95 -20.80
CA ARG A 151 -0.02 -1.78 -21.88
C ARG A 151 0.01 -0.39 -22.51
N LEU A 152 0.95 0.46 -22.09
CA LEU A 152 1.19 1.80 -22.62
C LEU A 152 2.46 1.80 -23.47
N GLY A 153 2.31 2.00 -24.77
CA GLY A 153 3.42 2.26 -25.68
C GLY A 153 3.44 3.74 -26.07
N HIS A 154 4.45 4.48 -25.61
CA HIS A 154 4.59 5.91 -25.94
C HIS A 154 6.06 6.33 -25.96
N ARG A 155 6.46 7.13 -26.96
CA ARG A 155 7.87 7.51 -27.18
C ARG A 155 8.51 8.31 -26.03
N ASN A 156 7.69 8.96 -25.20
CA ASN A 156 8.17 9.72 -24.04
C ASN A 156 8.18 8.91 -22.74
N VAL A 157 7.88 7.61 -22.81
CA VAL A 157 7.86 6.71 -21.65
C VAL A 157 9.05 5.76 -21.77
N ALA A 158 9.98 5.85 -20.81
CA ALA A 158 11.06 4.90 -20.65
C ALA A 158 10.73 3.98 -19.47
N VAL A 159 10.50 2.69 -19.76
CA VAL A 159 10.18 1.68 -18.74
C VAL A 159 11.40 0.81 -18.46
N GLU A 160 11.86 0.80 -17.22
CA GLU A 160 12.85 -0.13 -16.71
C GLU A 160 12.13 -1.30 -16.02
N PHE A 161 12.48 -2.54 -16.37
CA PHE A 161 11.96 -3.71 -15.67
C PHE A 161 12.92 -4.08 -14.54
N ARG A 162 12.55 -3.75 -13.31
CA ARG A 162 13.37 -4.02 -12.11
C ARG A 162 12.50 -4.12 -10.85
N ASP A 163 13.01 -4.83 -9.86
CA ASP A 163 12.43 -4.84 -8.52
C ASP A 163 12.95 -3.65 -7.72
N VAL A 164 12.11 -2.62 -7.56
CA VAL A 164 12.53 -1.37 -6.89
C VAL A 164 12.92 -1.59 -5.44
N THR A 165 12.43 -2.66 -4.79
CA THR A 165 12.82 -2.95 -3.40
C THR A 165 14.24 -3.44 -3.27
N MET A 166 14.95 -3.62 -4.38
CA MET A 166 16.36 -4.01 -4.41
C MET A 166 17.32 -2.83 -4.57
N LEU A 167 16.82 -1.60 -4.71
CA LEU A 167 17.61 -0.37 -4.88
C LEU A 167 18.33 0.07 -3.59
N ALA A 168 19.27 -0.76 -3.12
CA ALA A 168 19.99 -0.56 -1.86
C ALA A 168 20.74 0.77 -1.81
N ALA A 169 21.46 1.14 -2.87
CA ALA A 169 22.24 2.38 -2.91
C ALA A 169 21.38 3.65 -2.92
N ASP A 170 20.24 3.66 -3.62
CA ASP A 170 19.30 4.78 -3.58
C ASP A 170 18.70 4.93 -2.17
N MET A 171 18.47 3.81 -1.49
CA MET A 171 18.03 3.74 -0.10
C MET A 171 19.15 3.96 0.93
N GLY A 172 20.37 4.31 0.50
CA GLY A 172 21.48 4.69 1.38
C GLY A 172 22.23 3.53 2.03
N MET A 173 21.95 2.29 1.63
CA MET A 173 22.64 1.10 2.12
C MET A 173 23.93 0.85 1.32
N GLN A 174 24.97 0.40 2.01
CA GLN A 174 26.27 0.02 1.44
C GLN A 174 26.46 -1.50 1.47
N MET A 175 27.41 -2.01 0.69
CA MET A 175 27.69 -3.46 0.65
C MET A 175 28.07 -3.99 2.04
N ASP A 176 28.86 -3.24 2.80
CA ASP A 176 29.33 -3.60 4.14
C ASP A 176 28.20 -3.67 5.19
N ASP A 177 26.99 -3.19 4.85
CA ASP A 177 25.81 -3.33 5.72
C ASP A 177 25.21 -4.74 5.67
N VAL A 178 25.57 -5.58 4.69
CA VAL A 178 25.00 -6.91 4.52
C VAL A 178 25.81 -7.95 5.29
N PRO A 179 25.23 -8.68 6.26
CA PRO A 179 25.93 -9.73 6.98
C PRO A 179 26.36 -10.88 6.04
N GLU A 180 27.58 -11.40 6.23
CA GLU A 180 28.11 -12.55 5.47
C GLU A 180 27.25 -13.81 5.58
N SER A 181 26.53 -13.98 6.70
CA SER A 181 25.67 -15.14 6.99
C SER A 181 24.38 -15.18 6.16
N ARG A 182 24.17 -14.20 5.27
CA ARG A 182 22.91 -14.04 4.55
C ARG A 182 22.93 -14.78 3.21
N PRO A 183 21.90 -15.61 2.90
CA PRO A 183 21.99 -16.51 1.76
C PRO A 183 22.04 -15.85 0.37
N GLU A 184 21.58 -14.60 0.18
CA GLU A 184 21.63 -13.95 -1.14
C GLU A 184 21.81 -12.41 -1.09
N PRO A 185 23.04 -11.90 -0.89
CA PRO A 185 23.37 -10.48 -1.08
C PRO A 185 23.25 -10.03 -2.54
N GLY A 186 23.40 -10.97 -3.49
CA GLY A 186 23.67 -10.67 -4.90
C GLY A 186 22.55 -10.03 -5.70
N SER A 187 21.33 -9.96 -5.17
CA SER A 187 20.22 -9.27 -5.83
C SER A 187 20.06 -7.80 -5.39
N LEU A 188 20.75 -7.36 -4.32
CA LEU A 188 20.73 -5.98 -3.88
C LEU A 188 21.61 -5.10 -4.78
N GLU A 189 21.04 -3.98 -5.21
CA GLU A 189 21.67 -3.06 -6.14
C GLU A 189 22.40 -1.94 -5.38
N PHE A 190 23.73 -2.06 -5.31
CA PHE A 190 24.61 -1.08 -4.66
C PHE A 190 25.12 0.01 -5.62
N THR A 191 24.54 0.11 -6.81
CA THR A 191 24.73 1.24 -7.74
C THR A 191 23.44 2.03 -7.82
N LYS A 192 23.51 3.36 -7.63
CA LYS A 192 22.31 4.21 -7.68
C LYS A 192 21.64 4.14 -9.05
N ALA A 193 20.34 3.85 -9.05
CA ALA A 193 19.49 3.95 -10.23
C ALA A 193 19.16 5.40 -10.59
N PHE A 194 19.14 6.30 -9.61
CA PHE A 194 18.81 7.70 -9.79
C PHE A 194 20.03 8.60 -9.58
N SER A 195 20.18 9.58 -10.47
CA SER A 195 21.22 10.60 -10.28
C SER A 195 20.78 11.58 -9.18
N ASN A 196 21.72 12.04 -8.36
CA ASN A 196 21.47 13.08 -7.34
C ASN A 196 20.89 14.37 -7.91
N SER A 197 21.03 14.64 -9.22
CA SER A 197 20.48 15.81 -9.92
C SER A 197 19.12 15.56 -10.59
N GLU A 198 18.68 14.31 -10.68
CA GLU A 198 17.43 13.94 -11.35
C GLU A 198 16.22 14.35 -10.50
N ARG A 199 15.25 15.03 -11.13
CA ARG A 199 14.05 15.53 -10.45
C ARG A 199 12.80 15.32 -11.29
N PHE A 200 11.65 15.21 -10.62
CA PHE A 200 10.33 14.97 -11.20
C PHE A 200 9.29 15.95 -10.66
N ASP A 201 8.30 16.30 -11.49
CA ASP A 201 7.20 17.21 -11.11
C ASP A 201 6.03 16.46 -10.47
N LEU A 202 5.82 15.21 -10.88
CA LEU A 202 4.80 14.31 -10.35
C LEU A 202 5.38 12.91 -10.14
N ILE A 203 5.04 12.31 -9.01
CA ILE A 203 5.49 10.98 -8.64
C ILE A 203 4.28 10.13 -8.27
N LEU A 204 4.22 8.94 -8.85
CA LEU A 204 3.19 7.95 -8.61
C LEU A 204 3.77 6.79 -7.78
N CYS A 205 3.20 6.60 -6.60
CA CYS A 205 3.53 5.53 -5.66
C CYS A 205 2.31 4.61 -5.51
N ASP A 206 1.96 3.88 -6.59
CA ASP A 206 0.79 2.99 -6.66
C ASP A 206 1.18 1.49 -6.53
N GLY A 207 2.41 1.22 -6.10
CA GLY A 207 2.92 -0.14 -5.94
C GLY A 207 2.34 -0.86 -4.73
N ALA A 208 1.92 -2.10 -4.95
CA ALA A 208 1.56 -3.04 -3.90
C ALA A 208 2.26 -4.38 -4.11
N VAL A 209 2.59 -5.05 -3.01
CA VAL A 209 3.18 -6.39 -3.03
C VAL A 209 2.26 -7.37 -3.74
N ARG A 210 2.80 -8.06 -4.75
CA ARG A 210 2.09 -9.11 -5.47
C ARG A 210 2.25 -10.46 -4.77
N ARG A 211 1.16 -11.23 -4.73
CA ARG A 211 1.13 -12.62 -4.21
C ARG A 211 1.83 -13.61 -5.14
N THR A 212 1.90 -13.29 -6.44
CA THR A 212 2.52 -14.13 -7.48
C THR A 212 4.03 -13.98 -7.56
N HIS A 213 4.61 -12.97 -6.92
CA HIS A 213 6.05 -12.76 -6.90
C HIS A 213 6.65 -13.74 -5.88
N GLN A 214 7.39 -14.73 -6.36
CA GLN A 214 8.12 -15.67 -5.52
C GLN A 214 9.28 -14.95 -4.85
N ARG A 215 9.37 -15.04 -3.53
CA ARG A 215 10.46 -14.44 -2.76
C ARG A 215 11.03 -15.45 -1.79
N THR A 216 12.27 -15.19 -1.41
CA THR A 216 12.92 -15.86 -0.30
C THR A 216 12.21 -15.51 1.02
N ALA A 217 12.17 -16.49 1.93
CA ALA A 217 11.46 -16.36 3.21
C ALA A 217 11.92 -15.17 4.06
N TRP A 218 13.19 -14.76 3.92
CA TRP A 218 13.78 -13.69 4.73
C TRP A 218 13.16 -12.30 4.47
N ARG A 219 12.67 -12.02 3.24
CA ARG A 219 12.07 -10.73 2.90
C ARG A 219 10.55 -10.73 2.87
N GLU A 220 9.92 -11.89 2.71
CA GLU A 220 8.49 -11.99 2.43
C GLU A 220 7.63 -11.23 3.45
N ARG A 221 7.93 -11.37 4.75
CA ARG A 221 7.18 -10.70 5.84
C ARG A 221 7.38 -9.19 5.89
N ARG A 222 8.46 -8.67 5.30
CA ARG A 222 8.87 -7.25 5.39
C ARG A 222 8.73 -6.51 4.07
N GLU A 223 8.34 -7.22 3.01
CA GLU A 223 8.37 -6.71 1.66
C GLU A 223 7.43 -5.53 1.43
N ALA A 224 6.23 -5.57 2.03
CA ALA A 224 5.27 -4.47 1.91
C ALA A 224 5.86 -3.17 2.50
N THR A 225 6.58 -3.28 3.60
CA THR A 225 7.31 -2.16 4.21
C THR A 225 8.43 -1.70 3.29
N ARG A 226 9.28 -2.61 2.80
CA ARG A 226 10.39 -2.26 1.87
C ARG A 226 9.88 -1.55 0.62
N LEU A 227 8.82 -2.04 -0.01
CA LEU A 227 8.20 -1.43 -1.19
C LEU A 227 7.63 -0.04 -0.89
N THR A 228 6.93 0.11 0.23
CA THR A 228 6.37 1.41 0.64
C THR A 228 7.48 2.42 0.90
N LEU A 229 8.48 2.05 1.71
CA LEU A 229 9.61 2.92 2.06
C LEU A 229 10.41 3.32 0.83
N THR A 230 10.65 2.39 -0.10
CA THR A 230 11.36 2.67 -1.36
C THR A 230 10.62 3.73 -2.18
N GLN A 231 9.32 3.53 -2.43
CA GLN A 231 8.52 4.47 -3.21
C GLN A 231 8.43 5.85 -2.55
N LEU A 232 8.28 5.90 -1.22
CA LEU A 232 8.20 7.16 -0.48
C LEU A 232 9.53 7.91 -0.46
N THR A 233 10.63 7.20 -0.22
CA THR A 233 11.98 7.76 -0.08
C THR A 233 12.48 8.31 -1.40
N ILE A 234 12.53 7.47 -2.44
CA ILE A 234 12.96 7.88 -3.78
C ILE A 234 12.01 8.97 -4.31
N GLY A 235 10.72 8.81 -4.07
CA GLY A 235 9.73 9.80 -4.44
C GLY A 235 10.05 11.18 -3.84
N LEU A 236 10.15 11.27 -2.52
CA LEU A 236 10.36 12.55 -1.86
C LEU A 236 11.74 13.16 -2.16
N GLU A 237 12.78 12.33 -2.31
CA GLU A 237 14.16 12.77 -2.60
C GLU A 237 14.32 13.33 -4.02
N HIS A 238 13.61 12.76 -5.00
CA HIS A 238 13.68 13.16 -6.41
C HIS A 238 12.53 14.06 -6.86
N LEU A 239 11.73 14.62 -5.95
CA LEU A 239 10.66 15.55 -6.32
C LEU A 239 11.18 16.98 -6.48
N ASN A 240 10.71 17.69 -7.49
CA ASN A 240 10.88 19.13 -7.63
C ASN A 240 10.15 19.86 -6.49
N LYS A 241 10.71 21.00 -6.05
CA LYS A 241 10.05 21.86 -5.07
C LYS A 241 8.67 22.26 -5.60
N GLY A 242 7.63 22.05 -4.80
CA GLY A 242 6.25 22.33 -5.17
C GLY A 242 5.57 21.21 -5.97
N GLY A 243 6.27 20.11 -6.26
CA GLY A 243 5.74 18.96 -6.98
C GLY A 243 4.64 18.21 -6.22
N THR A 244 4.13 17.16 -6.87
CA THR A 244 3.02 16.33 -6.36
C THR A 244 3.43 14.87 -6.21
N MET A 245 2.99 14.24 -5.13
CA MET A 245 3.04 12.78 -4.94
C MET A 245 1.62 12.23 -4.82
N VAL A 246 1.35 11.14 -5.53
CA VAL A 246 0.13 10.35 -5.43
C VAL A 246 0.49 8.98 -4.85
N ILE A 247 -0.05 8.66 -3.68
CA ILE A 247 0.40 7.53 -2.87
C ILE A 247 -0.78 6.61 -2.59
N LEU A 248 -0.68 5.35 -3.00
CA LEU A 248 -1.64 4.30 -2.64
C LEU A 248 -1.45 3.91 -1.18
N LEU A 249 -2.53 3.99 -0.40
CA LEU A 249 -2.57 3.60 1.00
C LEU A 249 -3.69 2.59 1.25
N HIS A 250 -3.54 1.83 2.32
CA HIS A 250 -4.49 0.81 2.74
C HIS A 250 -4.75 0.94 4.24
N LYS A 251 -6.00 0.68 4.66
CA LYS A 251 -6.41 0.70 6.07
C LYS A 251 -6.12 2.08 6.69
N LEU A 252 -6.95 3.06 6.33
CA LEU A 252 -6.83 4.44 6.82
C LEU A 252 -6.67 4.50 8.36
N ASP A 253 -7.38 3.62 9.06
CA ASP A 253 -7.40 3.41 10.50
C ASP A 253 -6.10 2.83 11.10
N SER A 254 -5.09 2.54 10.30
CA SER A 254 -3.81 2.03 10.79
C SER A 254 -2.85 3.15 11.22
N TRP A 255 -2.06 2.89 12.26
CA TRP A 255 -1.03 3.82 12.73
C TRP A 255 -0.05 4.27 11.62
N PRO A 256 0.47 3.39 10.73
CA PRO A 256 1.32 3.83 9.64
C PRO A 256 0.64 4.85 8.70
N CYS A 257 -0.65 4.68 8.40
CA CYS A 257 -1.39 5.66 7.59
C CYS A 257 -1.56 6.99 8.31
N PHE A 258 -1.96 6.96 9.59
CA PHE A 258 -2.09 8.16 10.41
C PHE A 258 -0.77 8.96 10.47
N SER A 259 0.32 8.29 10.83
CA SER A 259 1.65 8.90 10.92
C SER A 259 2.11 9.47 9.58
N LEU A 260 1.90 8.75 8.47
CA LEU A 260 2.26 9.22 7.15
C LEU A 260 1.48 10.49 6.75
N ILE A 261 0.16 10.48 6.91
CA ILE A 261 -0.70 11.63 6.58
C ILE A 261 -0.32 12.85 7.43
N ARG A 262 -0.12 12.65 8.74
CA ARG A 262 0.35 13.70 9.66
C ARG A 262 1.70 14.28 9.23
N ASN A 263 2.66 13.43 8.89
CA ASN A 263 3.99 13.90 8.49
C ASN A 263 3.95 14.66 7.16
N PHE A 264 3.25 14.15 6.13
CA PHE A 264 3.07 14.89 4.89
C PHE A 264 2.38 16.24 5.10
N ARG A 265 1.46 16.34 6.06
CA ARG A 265 0.79 17.60 6.39
C ARG A 265 1.73 18.71 6.86
N LYS A 266 2.87 18.38 7.46
CA LYS A 266 3.87 19.36 7.93
C LYS A 266 4.56 20.12 6.80
N PHE A 267 4.60 19.56 5.59
CA PHE A 267 5.38 20.12 4.48
C PHE A 267 4.65 20.08 3.13
N SER A 268 3.35 19.79 3.11
CA SER A 268 2.55 19.72 1.88
C SER A 268 1.06 19.98 2.10
N SER A 269 0.35 20.26 1.00
CA SER A 269 -1.11 20.24 0.97
C SER A 269 -1.61 18.82 0.73
N VAL A 270 -2.33 18.23 1.67
CA VAL A 270 -2.76 16.83 1.60
C VAL A 270 -4.26 16.73 1.34
N GLN A 271 -4.64 15.86 0.41
CA GLN A 271 -6.03 15.45 0.16
C GLN A 271 -6.12 13.93 0.11
N LEU A 272 -7.23 13.37 0.61
CA LEU A 272 -7.50 11.93 0.52
C LEU A 272 -8.57 11.65 -0.53
N PHE A 273 -8.39 10.59 -1.30
CA PHE A 273 -9.31 10.19 -2.36
C PHE A 273 -9.63 8.70 -2.32
N LYS A 274 -10.93 8.37 -2.31
CA LYS A 274 -11.45 7.03 -2.55
C LYS A 274 -12.48 7.10 -3.66
N HIS A 275 -12.34 6.23 -4.65
CA HIS A 275 -13.23 6.23 -5.80
C HIS A 275 -14.65 5.78 -5.39
N PRO A 276 -15.71 6.51 -5.79
CA PRO A 276 -17.09 6.22 -5.37
C PRO A 276 -17.69 4.97 -6.03
N GLN A 277 -17.04 4.40 -7.04
CA GLN A 277 -17.54 3.23 -7.79
C GLN A 277 -16.58 2.04 -7.83
N HIS A 278 -15.27 2.26 -7.64
CA HIS A 278 -14.23 1.26 -7.86
C HIS A 278 -13.45 1.06 -6.57
N HIS A 279 -13.04 -0.17 -6.27
CA HIS A 279 -12.34 -0.52 -5.03
C HIS A 279 -13.02 -0.03 -3.74
N ARG A 280 -14.35 0.16 -3.74
CA ARG A 280 -15.06 0.74 -2.59
C ARG A 280 -15.04 -0.16 -1.36
N LEU A 281 -15.20 -1.48 -1.58
CA LEU A 281 -15.12 -2.52 -0.55
C LEU A 281 -13.69 -2.71 -0.01
N ARG A 282 -12.67 -2.37 -0.80
CA ARG A 282 -11.27 -2.49 -0.38
C ARG A 282 -10.94 -1.37 0.60
N SER A 283 -9.96 -1.63 1.47
CA SER A 283 -9.40 -0.60 2.36
C SER A 283 -8.46 0.37 1.63
N SER A 284 -8.28 0.22 0.31
CA SER A 284 -7.40 1.08 -0.50
C SER A 284 -8.01 2.46 -0.74
N PHE A 285 -7.15 3.47 -0.73
CA PHE A 285 -7.43 4.87 -1.05
C PHE A 285 -6.12 5.57 -1.45
N TYR A 286 -6.20 6.80 -1.91
CA TYR A 286 -5.04 7.60 -2.31
C TYR A 286 -4.84 8.79 -1.40
N LEU A 287 -3.60 9.03 -1.01
CA LEU A 287 -3.12 10.31 -0.50
C LEU A 287 -2.53 11.10 -1.68
N VAL A 288 -3.04 12.32 -1.88
CA VAL A 288 -2.53 13.27 -2.87
C VAL A 288 -1.86 14.40 -2.11
N ALA A 289 -0.53 14.45 -2.13
CA ALA A 289 0.27 15.48 -1.50
C ALA A 289 0.82 16.43 -2.56
N LYS A 290 0.45 17.71 -2.49
CA LYS A 290 0.81 18.76 -3.45
C LYS A 290 1.63 19.85 -2.79
N ASN A 291 2.29 20.66 -3.61
CA ASN A 291 3.09 21.80 -3.15
C ASN A 291 4.15 21.36 -2.13
N ILE A 292 4.75 20.19 -2.36
CA ILE A 292 5.67 19.58 -1.40
C ILE A 292 6.92 20.44 -1.24
N GLN A 293 7.22 20.81 0.00
CA GLN A 293 8.41 21.55 0.36
C GLN A 293 9.57 20.58 0.65
N THR A 294 10.21 20.06 -0.39
CA THR A 294 11.28 19.04 -0.27
C THR A 294 12.49 19.45 0.58
N ASN A 295 12.72 20.76 0.74
CA ASN A 295 13.79 21.30 1.60
C ASN A 295 13.39 21.47 3.07
N ASN A 296 12.13 21.20 3.43
CA ASN A 296 11.64 21.27 4.81
C ASN A 296 12.40 20.26 5.68
N ILE A 297 12.73 20.63 6.92
CA ILE A 297 13.51 19.79 7.82
C ILE A 297 12.80 18.46 8.13
N SER A 298 11.48 18.50 8.35
CA SER A 298 10.68 17.30 8.60
C SER A 298 10.63 16.36 7.40
N ALA A 299 10.69 16.89 6.16
CA ALA A 299 10.79 16.05 4.97
C ALA A 299 12.13 15.31 4.90
N LYS A 300 13.24 15.99 5.25
CA LYS A 300 14.59 15.39 5.28
C LYS A 300 14.75 14.37 6.40
N GLU A 301 14.25 14.68 7.59
CA GLU A 301 14.23 13.75 8.73
C GLU A 301 13.46 12.47 8.38
N LEU A 302 12.31 12.61 7.71
CA LEU A 302 11.49 11.50 7.29
C LEU A 302 12.19 10.61 6.25
N ILE A 303 12.92 11.19 5.30
CA ILE A 303 13.77 10.43 4.36
C ILE A 303 14.83 9.63 5.12
N SER A 304 15.54 10.27 6.05
CA SER A 304 16.57 9.59 6.85
C SER A 304 15.98 8.45 7.69
N GLU A 305 14.85 8.68 8.34
CA GLU A 305 14.11 7.66 9.09
C GLU A 305 13.73 6.49 8.16
N TRP A 306 13.15 6.76 6.99
CA TRP A 306 12.75 5.70 6.06
C TRP A 306 13.92 4.89 5.50
N LYS A 307 15.08 5.50 5.26
CA LYS A 307 16.30 4.79 4.85
C LYS A 307 16.78 3.84 5.95
N GLU A 308 16.78 4.28 7.20
CA GLU A 308 17.13 3.43 8.34
C GLU A 308 16.12 2.28 8.51
N LYS A 309 14.82 2.58 8.44
CA LYS A 309 13.76 1.57 8.49
C LYS A 309 13.88 0.56 7.35
N TYR A 310 14.24 1.02 6.15
CA TYR A 310 14.47 0.14 5.01
C TYR A 310 15.68 -0.76 5.24
N LYS A 311 16.78 -0.23 5.80
CA LYS A 311 17.96 -1.02 6.16
C LYS A 311 17.59 -2.11 7.16
N VAL A 312 16.92 -1.79 8.27
CA VAL A 312 16.47 -2.79 9.25
C VAL A 312 15.48 -3.79 8.63
N ALA A 313 14.53 -3.32 7.83
CA ALA A 313 13.60 -4.19 7.12
C ALA A 313 14.31 -5.10 6.12
N THR A 314 15.43 -4.64 5.57
CA THR A 314 16.22 -5.39 4.59
C THR A 314 17.13 -6.35 5.29
N VAL A 315 18.03 -5.95 6.20
CA VAL A 315 19.11 -6.80 6.78
C VAL A 315 19.01 -7.06 8.28
N GLY A 316 18.18 -6.34 9.03
CA GLY A 316 18.11 -6.45 10.50
C GLY A 316 17.41 -7.71 11.01
N THR A 317 17.53 -8.00 12.30
CA THR A 317 16.84 -9.13 12.96
C THR A 317 15.34 -8.86 13.14
N ASP A 318 14.56 -9.90 13.48
CA ASP A 318 13.12 -9.74 13.73
C ASP A 318 12.86 -8.84 14.96
N GLU A 319 13.75 -8.88 15.95
CA GLU A 319 13.68 -8.03 17.15
C GLU A 319 13.99 -6.57 16.82
N GLU A 320 14.98 -6.31 15.97
CA GLU A 320 15.30 -4.95 15.49
C GLU A 320 14.15 -4.38 14.67
N TYR A 321 13.62 -5.18 13.73
CA TYR A 321 12.48 -4.78 12.92
C TYR A 321 11.24 -4.50 13.79
N SER A 322 10.97 -5.35 14.77
CA SER A 322 9.88 -5.14 15.73
C SER A 322 10.07 -3.87 16.55
N ARG A 323 11.30 -3.56 16.99
CA ARG A 323 11.63 -2.32 17.72
C ARG A 323 11.39 -1.08 16.87
N VAL A 324 11.75 -1.11 15.59
CA VAL A 324 11.54 -0.01 14.65
C VAL A 324 10.07 0.27 14.35
N LEU A 325 9.21 -0.76 14.46
CA LEU A 325 7.77 -0.63 14.30
C LEU A 325 7.03 -0.24 15.58
N LYS A 326 7.65 -0.46 16.75
CA LYS A 326 7.05 -0.08 18.03
C LYS A 326 6.94 1.43 18.14
N ILE A 327 5.80 1.86 18.66
CA ILE A 327 5.57 3.24 19.08
C ILE A 327 5.11 3.23 20.54
N SER A 328 5.55 4.23 21.31
CA SER A 328 5.10 4.38 22.68
C SER A 328 3.66 4.91 22.74
N SER A 329 2.88 4.48 23.74
CA SER A 329 1.53 4.99 23.95
C SER A 329 1.51 6.51 24.15
N GLN A 330 2.58 7.06 24.75
CA GLN A 330 2.74 8.50 24.91
C GLN A 330 2.86 9.23 23.57
N ASP A 331 3.67 8.69 22.64
CA ASP A 331 3.82 9.28 21.30
C ASP A 331 2.52 9.21 20.50
N VAL A 332 1.77 8.11 20.64
CA VAL A 332 0.44 7.96 20.04
C VAL A 332 -0.50 9.04 20.58
N GLN A 333 -0.56 9.20 21.90
CA GLN A 333 -1.46 10.18 22.55
C GLN A 333 -1.15 11.61 22.11
N VAL A 334 0.13 12.01 22.14
CA VAL A 334 0.56 13.35 21.68
C VAL A 334 0.19 13.58 20.23
N ALA A 335 0.38 12.57 19.37
CA ALA A 335 0.05 12.71 17.95
C ALA A 335 -1.47 12.79 17.70
N LEU A 336 -2.28 12.07 18.49
CA LEU A 336 -3.74 12.15 18.44
C LEU A 336 -4.27 13.50 18.91
N GLU A 337 -3.68 14.07 19.97
CA GLU A 337 -4.00 15.41 20.44
C GLU A 337 -3.65 16.48 19.39
N GLU A 338 -2.52 16.33 18.70
CA GLU A 338 -2.07 17.28 17.68
C GLU A 338 -2.88 17.22 16.37
N PHE A 339 -3.24 16.01 15.92
CA PHE A 339 -3.71 15.80 14.55
C PHE A 339 -4.99 14.96 14.43
N GLY A 340 -5.50 14.41 15.53
CA GLY A 340 -6.63 13.47 15.53
C GLY A 340 -7.92 14.05 14.96
N GLU A 341 -8.28 15.28 15.34
CA GLU A 341 -9.50 15.92 14.83
C GLU A 341 -9.43 16.20 13.32
N GLU A 342 -8.31 16.75 12.84
CA GLU A 342 -8.10 16.99 11.41
C GLU A 342 -8.10 15.67 10.64
N PHE A 343 -7.42 14.65 11.16
CA PHE A 343 -7.39 13.32 10.57
C PHE A 343 -8.79 12.73 10.42
N ILE A 344 -9.65 12.85 11.43
CA ILE A 344 -11.05 12.40 11.36
C ILE A 344 -11.81 13.13 10.25
N VAL A 345 -11.63 14.45 10.14
CA VAL A 345 -12.27 15.25 9.07
C VAL A 345 -11.81 14.79 7.69
N MET A 346 -10.51 14.56 7.50
CA MET A 346 -9.93 14.08 6.24
C MET A 346 -10.44 12.67 5.89
N GLY A 347 -10.53 11.79 6.89
CA GLY A 347 -10.90 10.38 6.74
C GLY A 347 -12.38 10.14 6.53
N ARG A 348 -13.23 11.08 6.94
CA ARG A 348 -14.69 10.95 6.99
C ARG A 348 -15.31 10.36 5.72
N LYS A 349 -14.95 10.92 4.56
CA LYS A 349 -15.49 10.51 3.27
C LYS A 349 -15.03 9.10 2.88
N ILE A 350 -13.81 8.72 3.25
CA ILE A 350 -13.22 7.41 2.97
C ILE A 350 -13.98 6.32 3.75
N TRP A 351 -14.14 6.52 5.07
CA TRP A 351 -14.89 5.61 5.93
C TRP A 351 -16.34 5.50 5.50
N LYS A 352 -17.02 6.64 5.26
CA LYS A 352 -18.42 6.64 4.78
C LYS A 352 -18.59 5.78 3.52
N LEU A 353 -17.78 6.01 2.48
CA LEU A 353 -17.86 5.24 1.23
C LEU A 353 -17.57 3.75 1.45
N GLN A 354 -16.65 3.41 2.35
CA GLN A 354 -16.34 2.01 2.65
C GLN A 354 -17.48 1.34 3.41
N ALA A 355 -17.99 1.96 4.49
CA ALA A 355 -19.14 1.48 5.26
C ALA A 355 -20.37 1.26 4.37
N GLU A 356 -20.76 2.26 3.56
CA GLU A 356 -21.89 2.14 2.63
C GLU A 356 -21.72 0.98 1.65
N SER A 357 -20.49 0.67 1.26
CA SER A 357 -20.22 -0.44 0.35
C SER A 357 -20.29 -1.78 1.05
N LEU A 358 -19.72 -1.87 2.26
CA LEU A 358 -19.79 -3.07 3.10
C LEU A 358 -21.24 -3.39 3.45
N ALA A 359 -22.01 -2.43 3.96
CA ALA A 359 -23.43 -2.62 4.30
C ALA A 359 -24.27 -3.15 3.13
N ASN A 360 -23.93 -2.78 1.89
CA ASN A 360 -24.63 -3.23 0.67
C ASN A 360 -24.01 -4.47 0.02
N ALA A 361 -22.95 -5.04 0.59
CA ALA A 361 -22.26 -6.18 0.00
C ALA A 361 -23.16 -7.43 0.05
N SER A 362 -23.17 -8.21 -1.02
CA SER A 362 -24.01 -9.40 -1.13
C SER A 362 -23.72 -10.45 -0.05
N PHE A 363 -22.49 -10.48 0.47
CA PHE A 363 -22.06 -11.40 1.53
C PHE A 363 -22.40 -10.92 2.95
N MET A 364 -22.93 -9.70 3.10
CA MET A 364 -23.39 -9.13 4.38
C MET A 364 -24.88 -9.34 4.63
N LYS A 365 -25.62 -9.87 3.63
CA LYS A 365 -27.01 -10.26 3.82
C LYS A 365 -27.04 -11.58 4.60
N SER A 366 -27.63 -11.55 5.80
CA SER A 366 -27.89 -12.75 6.60
C SER A 366 -28.74 -13.75 5.83
N GLU A 367 -28.56 -15.04 6.13
CA GLU A 367 -29.47 -16.10 5.68
C GLU A 367 -30.79 -15.95 6.44
N GLY A 368 -31.69 -15.12 5.90
CA GLY A 368 -33.05 -14.97 6.40
C GLY A 368 -34.04 -15.53 5.39
N GLY A 369 -34.52 -16.75 5.67
CA GLY A 369 -35.87 -17.21 5.30
C GLY A 369 -36.08 -17.68 3.86
N SER A 370 -35.62 -18.89 3.52
CA SER A 370 -36.50 -19.80 2.79
C SER A 370 -37.39 -20.49 3.81
N GLU A 371 -38.44 -19.78 4.26
CA GLU A 371 -39.65 -20.50 4.65
C GLU A 371 -40.30 -20.94 3.34
N ASP A 372 -40.28 -22.25 3.12
CA ASP A 372 -41.08 -22.91 2.11
C ASP A 372 -42.56 -22.51 2.30
N ASN A 373 -43.17 -22.04 1.23
CA ASN A 373 -44.63 -21.98 1.07
C ASN A 373 -45.04 -23.03 0.04
#